data_AF-A0A7V2IP78-F1
#
_entry.id   AF-A0A7V2IP78-F1
#
_cell.length_a   1.000
_cell.length_b   1.000
_cell.length_c   1.000
_cell.angle_alpha   90.00
_cell.angle_beta   90.00
_cell.angle_gamma   90.00
#
_symmetry.space_group_name_H-M   'P 1'
#
loop_
_entity.id
_entity.type
_entity.pdbx_description
1 polymer ?
#
loop_
_entity_poly.entity_id
_entity_poly.type
_entity_poly.pdbx_seq_one_letter_code
_entity_poly.pdbx_strand_id
1 'polypeptide(L)'
;FLLDRARRARDAGIPPERIWLDPGIGFGKTTRHNLRLLRDLDRFAEAGYRILVGPSRKRFIGDITGRTDPADRVLGTAAAVAHCAAHGVAIVRVHDVAAAVDVVKIIRAIHSA
;
A
#
# COMPACT_ATOMS: atom_id res chain seq x y z
N PHE A 1 -6.16 14.92 -5.86
CA PHE A 1 -6.83 13.97 -6.78
C PHE A 1 -7.77 13.02 -6.04
N LEU A 2 -7.26 12.11 -5.18
CA LEU A 2 -8.09 11.07 -4.56
C LEU A 2 -9.31 11.61 -3.77
N LEU A 3 -9.14 12.69 -3.03
CA LEU A 3 -10.25 13.35 -2.32
C LEU A 3 -11.34 13.91 -3.25
N ASP A 4 -10.95 14.45 -4.42
CA ASP A 4 -11.92 14.87 -5.44
C ASP A 4 -12.70 13.67 -6.00
N ARG A 5 -12.01 12.54 -6.22
CA ARG A 5 -12.66 11.30 -6.67
C ARG A 5 -13.60 10.74 -5.62
N ALA A 6 -13.21 10.76 -4.35
CA ALA A 6 -14.05 10.34 -3.24
C ALA A 6 -15.29 11.23 -3.11
N ARG A 7 -15.14 12.55 -3.23
CA ARG A 7 -16.27 13.48 -3.26
C ARG A 7 -17.24 13.16 -4.40
N ARG A 8 -16.75 13.00 -5.63
CA ARG A 8 -17.60 12.64 -6.78
C ARG A 8 -18.34 11.31 -6.58
N ALA A 9 -17.69 10.32 -5.96
CA ALA A 9 -18.34 9.04 -5.62
C ALA A 9 -19.46 9.24 -4.59
N ARG A 10 -19.23 10.07 -3.57
CA ARG A 10 -20.25 10.43 -2.57
C ARG A 10 -21.43 11.19 -3.19
N ASP A 11 -21.14 12.16 -4.06
CA ASP A 11 -22.17 12.93 -4.76
C ASP A 11 -23.04 12.05 -5.68
N ALA A 12 -22.48 10.93 -6.16
CA ALA A 12 -23.19 9.89 -6.90
C ALA A 12 -23.95 8.88 -6.00
N GLY A 13 -24.01 9.10 -4.69
CA GLY A 13 -24.75 8.27 -3.74
C GLY A 13 -23.98 7.10 -3.14
N ILE A 14 -22.66 7.00 -3.35
CA ILE A 14 -21.85 5.94 -2.72
C ILE A 14 -21.56 6.31 -1.26
N PRO A 15 -21.96 5.47 -0.28
CA PRO A 15 -21.68 5.73 1.13
C PRO A 15 -20.16 5.84 1.42
N PRO A 16 -19.71 6.80 2.25
CA PRO A 16 -18.29 7.01 2.54
C PRO A 16 -17.55 5.75 3.02
N GLU A 17 -18.19 4.91 3.81
CA GLU A 17 -17.64 3.66 4.35
C GLU A 17 -17.36 2.60 3.27
N ARG A 18 -17.94 2.75 2.08
CA ARG A 18 -17.68 1.91 0.90
C ARG A 18 -16.57 2.48 0.01
N ILE A 19 -16.02 3.66 0.35
CA ILE A 19 -14.97 4.32 -0.43
C ILE A 19 -13.62 4.06 0.24
N TRP A 20 -12.71 3.50 -0.54
CA TRP A 20 -11.33 3.25 -0.14
C TRP A 20 -10.40 4.03 -1.07
N LEU A 21 -9.28 4.51 -0.54
CA LEU A 21 -8.29 5.23 -1.32
C LEU A 21 -7.06 4.35 -1.56
N ASP A 22 -6.54 4.39 -2.78
CA ASP A 22 -5.26 3.77 -3.14
C ASP A 22 -4.35 4.85 -3.76
N PRO A 23 -3.15 5.13 -3.18
CA PRO A 23 -2.17 6.06 -3.77
C PRO A 23 -1.63 5.60 -5.13
N GLY A 24 -1.89 4.36 -5.52
CA GLY A 24 -1.64 3.80 -6.83
C GLY A 24 -0.15 3.52 -7.06
N ILE A 25 0.48 2.75 -6.17
CA ILE A 25 1.89 2.37 -6.28
C ILE A 25 2.15 1.66 -7.63
N GLY A 26 3.15 2.16 -8.35
CA GLY A 26 3.60 1.65 -9.65
C GLY A 26 2.74 2.07 -10.86
N PHE A 27 1.68 2.87 -10.69
CA PHE A 27 0.89 3.39 -11.81
C PHE A 27 1.41 4.76 -12.26
N GLY A 28 2.17 4.77 -13.36
CA GLY A 28 2.74 6.00 -13.94
C GLY A 28 3.72 6.72 -13.01
N LYS A 29 4.39 5.99 -12.11
CA LYS A 29 5.21 6.54 -11.03
C LYS A 29 6.64 6.02 -11.07
N THR A 30 7.59 6.94 -10.96
CA THR A 30 9.01 6.62 -10.78
C THR A 30 9.25 5.97 -9.42
N THR A 31 10.41 5.35 -9.24
CA THR A 31 10.84 4.81 -7.93
C THR A 31 10.80 5.87 -6.84
N ARG A 32 11.26 7.09 -7.13
CA ARG A 32 11.17 8.22 -6.20
C ARG A 32 9.72 8.58 -5.84
N HIS A 33 8.79 8.56 -6.80
CA HIS A 33 7.37 8.81 -6.52
C HIS A 33 6.78 7.73 -5.61
N ASN A 34 7.06 6.45 -5.89
CA ASN A 34 6.56 5.34 -5.06
C ASN A 34 7.09 5.42 -3.62
N LEU A 35 8.38 5.70 -3.45
CA LEU A 35 8.98 5.87 -2.12
C LEU A 35 8.39 7.05 -1.34
N ARG A 36 8.10 8.18 -2.01
CA ARG A 36 7.42 9.31 -1.38
C ARG A 36 6.02 8.95 -0.92
N LEU A 37 5.25 8.23 -1.74
CA LEU A 37 3.90 7.80 -1.36
C LEU A 37 3.90 6.81 -0.19
N LEU A 38 4.87 5.90 -0.15
CA LEU A 38 5.04 4.97 0.98
C LEU A 38 5.48 5.70 2.25
N ARG A 39 6.38 6.68 2.14
CA ARG A 39 6.82 7.51 3.27
C ARG A 39 5.68 8.31 3.87
N ASP A 40 4.81 8.85 3.01
CA ASP A 40 3.77 9.78 3.41
C ASP A 40 2.40 9.07 3.64
N LEU A 41 2.41 7.76 3.95
CA LEU A 41 1.19 6.96 4.12
C LEU A 41 0.24 7.53 5.19
N ASP A 42 0.79 8.07 6.28
CA ASP A 42 0.01 8.65 7.37
C ASP A 42 -0.89 9.80 6.89
N ARG A 43 -0.43 10.59 5.92
CA ARG A 43 -1.23 11.68 5.31
C ARG A 43 -2.46 11.16 4.56
N PHE A 44 -2.42 9.92 4.08
CA PHE A 44 -3.59 9.28 3.49
C PHE A 44 -4.52 8.75 4.58
N ALA A 45 -3.98 8.22 5.69
CA ALA A 45 -4.80 7.76 6.82
C ALA A 45 -5.58 8.91 7.47
N GLU A 46 -4.99 10.11 7.56
CA GLU A 46 -5.62 11.35 8.05
C GLU A 46 -6.80 11.81 7.18
N ALA A 47 -6.94 11.31 5.95
CA ALA A 47 -8.01 11.71 5.04
C ALA A 47 -9.40 11.21 5.45
N GLY A 48 -9.52 10.37 6.49
CA GLY A 48 -10.79 9.81 6.96
C GLY A 48 -11.32 8.65 6.11
N TYR A 49 -10.51 8.09 5.20
CA TYR A 49 -10.87 6.93 4.39
C TYR A 49 -9.92 5.76 4.67
N ARG A 50 -10.43 4.55 4.51
CA ARG A 50 -9.58 3.35 4.58
C ARG A 50 -8.64 3.31 3.39
N ILE A 51 -7.39 2.94 3.66
CA ILE A 51 -6.32 2.91 2.66
C ILE A 51 -6.04 1.48 2.21
N LEU A 52 -5.92 1.30 0.90
CA LEU A 52 -5.42 0.09 0.26
C LEU A 52 -4.09 0.41 -0.44
N VAL A 53 -3.09 -0.47 -0.33
CA VAL A 53 -1.81 -0.31 -1.05
C VAL A 53 -1.39 -1.61 -1.73
N GLY A 54 -0.99 -1.54 -3.00
CA GLY A 54 -0.47 -2.68 -3.75
C GLY A 54 1.01 -2.56 -4.13
N PRO A 55 1.98 -2.80 -3.21
CA PRO A 55 3.39 -2.70 -3.52
C PRO A 55 3.97 -3.95 -4.22
N SER A 56 3.22 -5.05 -4.24
CA SER A 56 3.74 -6.39 -4.54
C SER A 56 4.36 -6.52 -5.93
N ARG A 57 5.61 -7.00 -5.95
CA ARG A 57 6.46 -7.27 -7.13
C ARG A 57 6.64 -6.07 -8.09
N LYS A 58 6.30 -4.86 -7.64
CA LYS A 58 6.37 -3.65 -8.47
C LYS A 58 7.82 -3.33 -8.85
N ARG A 59 7.97 -2.67 -10.00
CA ARG A 59 9.28 -2.31 -10.58
C ARG A 59 10.21 -1.60 -9.60
N PHE A 60 9.69 -0.66 -8.81
CA PHE A 60 10.50 0.10 -7.85
C PHE A 60 11.24 -0.79 -6.83
N ILE A 61 10.67 -1.95 -6.48
CA ILE A 61 11.34 -2.93 -5.61
C ILE A 61 12.55 -3.49 -6.34
N GLY A 62 12.36 -3.93 -7.59
CA GLY A 62 13.43 -4.44 -8.43
C GLY A 62 14.55 -3.43 -8.65
N ASP A 63 14.19 -2.16 -8.90
CA ASP A 63 15.15 -1.07 -9.09
C ASP A 63 16.02 -0.83 -7.83
N ILE A 64 15.46 -1.03 -6.63
CA ILE A 64 16.18 -0.83 -5.35
C ILE A 64 17.01 -2.06 -4.99
N THR A 65 16.45 -3.26 -5.14
CA THR A 65 17.05 -4.51 -4.65
C THR A 65 17.89 -5.23 -5.71
N GLY A 66 17.96 -4.72 -6.94
CA GLY A 66 18.64 -5.36 -8.06
C GLY A 66 17.93 -6.62 -8.59
N ARG A 67 16.64 -6.82 -8.27
CA ARG A 67 15.88 -8.02 -8.67
C ARG A 67 15.10 -7.76 -9.96
N THR A 68 15.63 -8.26 -11.07
CA THR A 68 15.08 -8.05 -12.42
C THR A 68 13.80 -8.87 -12.64
N ASP A 69 13.74 -10.11 -12.17
CA ASP A 69 12.52 -10.93 -12.22
C ASP A 69 11.51 -10.47 -11.15
N PRO A 70 10.24 -10.20 -11.50
CA PRO A 70 9.18 -9.95 -10.53
C PRO A 70 9.02 -11.05 -9.46
N ALA A 71 9.25 -12.33 -9.81
CA ALA A 71 9.16 -13.46 -8.88
C ALA A 71 10.20 -13.39 -7.76
N ASP A 72 11.36 -12.76 -8.00
CA ASP A 72 12.43 -12.62 -7.00
C ASP A 72 12.21 -11.45 -6.02
N ARG A 73 11.14 -10.68 -6.19
CA ARG A 73 10.86 -9.46 -5.39
C ARG A 73 10.07 -9.74 -4.12
N VAL A 74 9.98 -10.99 -3.67
CA VAL A 74 9.17 -11.39 -2.51
C VAL A 74 9.64 -10.71 -1.23
N LEU A 75 10.94 -10.72 -0.92
CA LEU A 75 11.47 -10.09 0.30
C LEU A 75 11.33 -8.56 0.29
N GLY A 76 11.60 -7.93 -0.86
CA GLY A 76 11.36 -6.49 -1.00
C GLY A 76 9.86 -6.13 -0.91
N THR A 77 8.99 -7.02 -1.38
CA THR A 77 7.53 -6.88 -1.20
C THR A 77 7.16 -7.02 0.27
N ALA A 78 7.71 -8.01 0.97
CA ALA A 78 7.48 -8.22 2.40
C ALA A 78 7.87 -6.98 3.22
N ALA A 79 9.02 -6.38 2.93
CA ALA A 79 9.43 -5.12 3.58
C ALA A 79 8.45 -3.97 3.31
N ALA A 80 7.98 -3.81 2.07
CA ALA A 80 6.98 -2.79 1.74
C ALA A 80 5.62 -3.05 2.42
N VAL A 81 5.21 -4.32 2.52
CA VAL A 81 3.99 -4.73 3.24
C VAL A 81 4.11 -4.46 4.74
N ALA A 82 5.27 -4.74 5.34
CA ALA A 82 5.54 -4.46 6.74
C ALA A 82 5.38 -2.95 7.04
N HIS A 83 5.99 -2.11 6.18
CA HIS A 83 5.86 -0.65 6.24
C HIS A 83 4.40 -0.19 6.14
N CYS A 84 3.63 -0.76 5.20
CA CYS A 84 2.21 -0.45 5.07
C CYS A 84 1.42 -0.83 6.34
N ALA A 85 1.66 -2.03 6.87
CA ALA A 85 0.97 -2.53 8.06
C ALA A 85 1.27 -1.69 9.31
N ALA A 86 2.51 -1.19 9.43
CA ALA A 86 2.90 -0.29 10.52
C ALA A 86 2.28 1.11 10.44
N HIS A 87 1.91 1.57 9.23
CA HIS A 87 1.30 2.88 9.00
C HIS A 87 -0.22 2.82 8.75
N GLY A 88 -0.90 1.88 9.39
CA GLY A 88 -2.37 1.85 9.42
C GLY A 88 -3.04 1.55 8.08
N VAL A 89 -2.32 1.01 7.08
CA VAL A 89 -2.93 0.57 5.83
C VAL A 89 -3.89 -0.59 6.12
N ALA A 90 -5.15 -0.43 5.73
CA ALA A 90 -6.21 -1.38 6.05
C ALA A 90 -6.16 -2.64 5.18
N ILE A 91 -5.76 -2.53 3.91
CA ILE A 91 -5.59 -3.66 2.98
C ILE A 91 -4.29 -3.55 2.20
N VAL A 92 -3.56 -4.66 2.10
CA VAL A 92 -2.45 -4.82 1.15
C VAL A 92 -2.84 -5.75 0.01
N ARG A 93 -2.55 -5.35 -1.23
CA ARG A 93 -2.78 -6.18 -2.43
C ARG A 93 -1.47 -6.87 -2.83
N VAL A 94 -1.45 -8.20 -2.75
CA VAL A 94 -0.24 -9.03 -2.92
C VAL A 94 -0.43 -10.22 -3.85
N HIS A 95 0.68 -10.72 -4.41
CA HIS A 95 0.73 -12.00 -5.13
C HIS A 95 1.02 -13.16 -4.15
N ASP A 96 2.01 -12.96 -3.28
CA ASP A 96 2.50 -13.97 -2.33
C ASP A 96 1.73 -13.90 -1.01
N VAL A 97 0.53 -14.49 -0.98
CA VAL A 97 -0.44 -14.34 0.13
C VAL A 97 0.10 -14.86 1.46
N ALA A 98 0.64 -16.08 1.49
CA ALA A 98 1.15 -16.69 2.73
C ALA A 98 2.23 -15.82 3.38
N ALA A 99 3.23 -15.39 2.60
CA ALA A 99 4.30 -14.52 3.07
C ALA A 99 3.78 -13.17 3.59
N ALA A 100 2.81 -12.57 2.90
CA ALA A 100 2.22 -11.30 3.34
C ALA A 100 1.40 -11.45 4.63
N VAL A 101 0.68 -12.56 4.80
CA VAL A 101 -0.06 -12.87 6.03
C VAL A 101 0.90 -12.96 7.22
N ASP A 102 2.03 -13.65 7.07
CA ASP A 102 3.03 -13.77 8.13
C ASP A 102 3.59 -12.41 8.52
N VAL A 103 3.97 -11.58 7.54
CA VAL A 103 4.44 -10.21 7.79
C VAL A 103 3.40 -9.39 8.56
N VAL A 104 2.14 -9.40 8.12
CA VAL A 104 1.06 -8.63 8.77
C VAL A 104 0.82 -9.13 10.19
N LYS A 105 0.83 -10.45 10.43
CA LYS A 105 0.67 -11.04 11.77
C LYS A 105 1.79 -10.57 12.71
N ILE A 106 3.04 -10.62 12.26
CA ILE A 106 4.18 -10.17 13.06
C ILE A 106 4.09 -8.68 13.39
N ILE A 107 3.81 -7.83 12.39
CA ILE A 107 3.70 -6.38 12.63
C ILE A 107 2.56 -6.05 13.59
N ARG A 108 1.43 -6.75 13.49
CA ARG A 108 0.32 -6.58 14.45
C ARG A 108 0.71 -7.02 15.85
N ALA A 109 1.38 -8.17 16.00
CA ALA A 109 1.84 -8.65 17.30
C ALA A 109 2.81 -7.65 17.96
N ILE A 110 3.72 -7.05 17.18
CA ILE A 110 4.63 -5.99 17.66
C ILE A 110 3.85 -4.75 18.12
N HIS A 111 2.82 -4.32 17.38
CA HIS A 111 2.01 -3.15 17.74
C HIS A 111 1.12 -3.37 18.97
N SER A 112 0.78 -4.62 19.29
CA SER A 112 -0.09 -4.99 20.41
C SER A 112 0.65 -5.43 21.67
N ALA A 113 1.98 -5.46 21.65
CA ALA A 113 2.81 -5.80 22.81
C ALA A 113 3.01 -4.57 23.71
#